data_AF-A0A969YQ66-F1
#
_entry.id   AF-A0A969YQ66-F1
#
_cell.length_a   1.000
_cell.length_b   1.000
_cell.length_c   1.000
_cell.angle_alpha   90.00
_cell.angle_beta   90.00
_cell.angle_gamma   90.00
#
_symmetry.space_group_name_H-M   'P 1'
#
loop_
_entity.id
_entity.type
_entity.pdbx_description
1 polymer ?
#
loop_
_entity_poly.entity_id
_entity_poly.type
_entity_poly.pdbx_seq_one_letter_code
_entity_poly.pdbx_strand_id
1 'polypeptide(L)' 'MLNPHSPLPLYHQLAEILLSKVRAGEYPRGSRIPSENVLADLYSVGRPTVRQ' A
#
# COMPACT_ATOMS: atom_id res chain seq x y z
N MET A 1 -0.44 3.69 9.42
CA MET A 1 0.37 4.84 8.95
C MET A 1 1.78 4.32 8.72
N LEU A 2 2.45 4.71 7.63
CA LEU A 2 3.80 4.21 7.31
C LEU A 2 4.86 4.90 8.18
N ASN A 3 5.90 4.16 8.56
CA ASN A 3 7.01 4.66 9.36
C ASN A 3 8.37 4.39 8.68
N PRO A 4 9.03 5.41 8.10
CA PRO A 4 10.35 5.27 7.48
C PRO A 4 11.48 4.96 8.45
N HIS A 5 11.30 5.19 9.75
CA HIS A 5 12.30 4.91 10.79
C HIS A 5 12.14 3.52 11.42
N SER A 6 11.13 2.76 10.99
CA SER A 6 10.95 1.36 11.38
C SER A 6 12.02 0.48 10.74
N PRO A 7 12.48 -0.61 11.41
CA PRO A 7 13.33 -1.61 10.76
C PRO A 7 12.63 -2.34 9.61
N LEU A 8 11.30 -2.25 9.51
CA LEU A 8 10.51 -2.83 8.43
C LEU A 8 10.52 -1.91 7.20
N PRO A 9 10.90 -2.38 6.00
CA PRO A 9 10.87 -1.57 4.79
C PRO A 9 9.47 -1.03 4.45
N LEU A 10 9.41 0.16 3.83
CA LEU A 10 8.15 0.84 3.50
C LEU A 10 7.24 0.04 2.55
N TYR A 11 7.80 -0.65 1.56
CA TYR A 11 7.00 -1.48 0.63
C TYR A 11 6.28 -2.60 1.39
N HIS A 12 6.96 -3.22 2.36
CA HIS A 12 6.38 -4.29 3.18
C HIS A 12 5.29 -3.73 4.10
N GLN A 13 5.53 -2.58 4.72
CA GLN A 13 4.50 -1.90 5.52
C GLN A 13 3.25 -1.57 4.67
N LEU A 14 3.46 -1.09 3.45
CA LEU A 14 2.37 -0.79 2.52
C LEU A 14 1.61 -2.05 2.09
N ALA A 15 2.32 -3.14 1.79
CA ALA A 15 1.72 -4.42 1.45
C ALA A 15 0.80 -4.94 2.56
N GLU A 16 1.23 -4.86 3.83
CA GLU A 16 0.39 -5.26 4.98
C GLU A 16 -0.87 -4.40 5.11
N ILE A 17 -0.76 -3.09 4.88
CA ILE A 17 -1.92 -2.18 4.88
C ILE A 17 -2.90 -2.58 3.77
N LEU A 18 -2.41 -2.77 2.54
CA LEU A 18 -3.26 -3.14 1.41
C LEU A 18 -3.91 -4.51 1.62
N LEU A 19 -3.18 -5.48 2.15
CA LEU A 19 -3.69 -6.81 2.46
C LEU A 19 -4.76 -6.76 3.54
N SER A 20 -4.59 -5.92 4.56
CA SER A 20 -5.62 -5.65 5.58
C SER A 20 -6.90 -5.09 4.94
N LYS A 21 -6.79 -4.15 4.00
CA LYS A 21 -7.93 -3.59 3.25
C LYS A 21 -8.64 -4.64 2.39
N VAL A 22 -7.90 -5.52 1.73
CA VAL A 22 -8.47 -6.65 0.99
C VAL A 22 -9.25 -7.57 1.93
N ARG A 23 -8.67 -7.93 3.09
CA ARG A 23 -9.32 -8.78 4.10
C ARG A 23 -10.56 -8.13 4.71
N ALA A 24 -10.56 -6.80 4.85
CA ALA A 24 -11.70 -6.02 5.30
C ALA A 24 -12.81 -5.88 4.23
N GLY A 25 -12.56 -6.32 2.99
CA GLY A 25 -13.51 -6.23 1.90
C GLY A 25 -13.55 -4.86 1.21
N GLU A 26 -12.63 -3.95 1.52
CA GLU A 26 -12.54 -2.64 0.85
C GLU A 26 -12.18 -2.77 -0.63
N TYR A 27 -11.47 -3.83 -1.00
CA TYR A 27 -11.17 -4.22 -2.37
C TYR A 27 -11.77 -5.60 -2.67
N PRO A 28 -13.07 -5.67 -3.01
CA PRO A 28 -13.73 -6.93 -3.34
C PRO A 28 -13.08 -7.66 -4.50
N ARG A 29 -13.27 -8.98 -4.56
CA ARG A 29 -12.79 -9.80 -5.67
C ARG A 29 -13.29 -9.26 -7.00
N GLY A 30 -12.39 -9.06 -7.96
CA GLY A 30 -12.70 -8.50 -9.27
C GLY A 30 -12.76 -6.97 -9.34
N SER A 31 -12.67 -6.28 -8.20
CA SER A 31 -12.50 -4.83 -8.16
C SER A 31 -11.06 -4.43 -8.47
N ARG A 32 -10.87 -3.16 -8.83
CA ARG A 32 -9.54 -2.58 -9.05
C ARG A 32 -9.05 -1.95 -7.74
N ILE A 33 -7.81 -2.29 -7.38
CA ILE A 33 -7.05 -1.56 -6.38
C ILE A 33 -6.63 -0.21 -7.01
N PRO A 34 -6.46 0.87 -6.22
CA PRO A 34 -5.92 2.13 -6.72
C PRO A 34 -4.58 1.95 -7.47
N SER A 35 -4.33 2.80 -8.46
CA SER A 35 -3.09 2.73 -9.26
C SER A 35 -1.87 3.08 -8.41
N GLU A 36 -0.68 2.72 -8.91
CA GLU A 36 0.59 3.05 -8.24
C GLU A 36 0.73 4.54 -7.91
N ASN A 37 0.29 5.43 -8.81
CA ASN A 37 0.34 6.88 -8.60
C ASN A 37 -0.55 7.29 -7.43
N VAL A 38 -1.79 6.79 -7.41
CA VAL A 38 -2.75 7.12 -6.35
C VAL A 38 -2.27 6.60 -5.01
N LEU A 39 -1.71 5.39 -4.97
CA LEU A 39 -1.13 4.82 -3.75
C LEU A 39 0.10 5.60 -3.29
N ALA A 40 0.97 6.01 -4.21
CA ALA A 40 2.15 6.84 -3.90
C ALA A 40 1.74 8.15 -3.23
N ASP A 41 0.73 8.84 -3.77
CA ASP A 41 0.19 10.08 -3.21
C ASP A 41 -0.48 9.84 -1.85
N LEU A 42 -1.38 8.85 -1.75
CA LEU A 42 -2.14 8.53 -0.53
C LEU A 42 -1.24 8.19 0.66
N TYR A 43 -0.15 7.49 0.41
CA TYR A 43 0.76 7.03 1.47
C TYR A 43 2.05 7.85 1.55
N SER A 44 2.19 8.90 0.73
CA SER A 44 3.37 9.77 0.66
C SER A 44 4.68 8.98 0.50
N VAL A 45 4.68 8.05 -0.45
CA VAL A 45 5.85 7.22 -0.81
C VAL A 45 6.18 7.35 -2.29
N GLY A 46 7.40 6.98 -2.67
CA GLY A 46 7.75 6.92 -4.09
C GLY A 46 7.03 5.80 -4.83
N ARG A 47 6.66 6.02 -6.09
CA ARG A 47 6.11 4.98 -6.98
C ARG A 47 6.94 3.68 -7.00
N PRO A 48 8.29 3.71 -7.01
CA PRO A 48 9.07 2.46 -6.96
C PRO A 48 8.79 1.62 -5.73
N THR A 49 8.52 2.25 -4.57
CA THR A 49 8.17 1.57 -3.32
C THR A 49 6.80 0.90 -3.39
N VAL A 50 5.85 1.48 -4.13
CA VAL A 50 4.52 0.89 -4.34
C VAL A 50 4.59 -0.32 -5.28
N ARG A 51 5.47 -0.28 -6.28
CA ARG A 51 5.61 -1.32 -7.31
C ARG A 51 6.33 -2.59 -6.83
N GLN A 52 7.16 -2.48 -5.79
CA GLN A 52 8.01 -3.55 -5.27
C GLN A 52 7.21 -4.62 -4.51
#